data_AF-A0A7V6H4Y7-F1
#
_entry.id   AF-A0A7V6H4Y7-F1
#
_cell.length_a   1.000
_cell.length_b   1.000
_cell.length_c   1.000
_cell.angle_alpha   90.00
_cell.angle_beta   90.00
_cell.angle_gamma   90.00
#
_symmetry.space_group_name_H-M   'P 1'
#
loop_
_entity.id
_entity.type
_entity.pdbx_description
1 polymer ?
#
loop_
_entity_poly.entity_id
_entity_poly.type
_entity_poly.pdbx_seq_one_letter_code
_entity_poly.pdbx_strand_id
1 'polypeptide(L)'
;MTSSNINSSGKNRFKDNVYFAIEWLTPSLIAPDEIQKKMDSFALCGRKISRMKIIGFSSCHTQYCIEANAYGQLKHLTDEERKHKSNYKVIDPDMKFVRCVKIDEPFMIEFEDGDIFEIDTPMDPKFQINMNSIPWEIETGSTPQNVDANILFSPCIGQTIIEVQVNKYITEKEPIIQVPFNEPPYEREFVSDITLRLENGLSLRISPCIDYCDVECIDTKNEYAMISFSDLKQALHNWEDLHNDEVTGFESDSYTIFFGEKGAKHTKNPYITLSPDSCASTIHISVSNFLILDWCISLAVGDWFNEHSEYRFSYSEWISILKDAGRLLAYENFDSLFDELINRQGDKTYMLNKLNSCGAILWKDREKYKTQITDLSKWTELALNQDGTIIIYGY
;
A
#
# COMPACT_ATOMS: atom_id res chain seq x y z
N MET A 1 -0.24 13.35 25.51
CA MET A 1 -0.44 12.26 26.50
C MET A 1 -0.95 11.07 25.70
N THR A 2 -0.33 9.90 25.61
CA THR A 2 0.69 9.20 26.39
C THR A 2 1.74 8.62 25.43
N SER A 3 3.03 8.92 25.66
CA SER A 3 4.15 8.26 24.99
C SER A 3 4.32 6.85 25.58
N SER A 4 3.87 5.83 24.86
CA SER A 4 4.30 4.46 25.13
C SER A 4 5.71 4.29 24.58
N ASN A 5 6.70 4.41 25.47
CA ASN A 5 8.07 3.98 25.20
C ASN A 5 8.04 2.46 24.98
N ILE A 6 7.95 2.03 23.72
CA ILE A 6 8.24 0.66 23.32
C ILE A 6 9.75 0.51 23.51
N ASN A 7 10.14 -0.34 24.46
CA ASN A 7 11.54 -0.72 24.70
C ASN A 7 12.03 -1.54 23.49
N SER A 8 12.34 -0.87 22.37
CA SER A 8 13.29 -1.44 21.42
C SER A 8 14.63 -1.54 22.14
N SER A 9 15.34 -2.64 21.96
CA SER A 9 16.63 -2.90 22.59
C SER A 9 17.74 -2.00 22.01
N GLY A 10 17.59 -0.67 22.13
CA GLY A 10 18.63 0.35 22.00
C GLY A 10 19.41 0.43 20.69
N LYS A 11 19.08 -0.35 19.65
CA LYS A 11 19.92 -0.51 18.45
C LYS A 11 19.23 -0.22 17.12
N ASN A 12 17.95 -0.54 16.96
CA ASN A 12 17.24 -0.21 15.72
C ASN A 12 16.89 1.28 15.72
N ARG A 13 17.28 1.99 14.66
CA ARG A 13 17.00 3.42 14.49
C ARG A 13 16.36 3.63 13.12
N PHE A 14 15.07 3.39 13.04
CA PHE A 14 14.27 3.73 11.86
C PHE A 14 14.15 5.24 11.79
N LYS A 15 14.82 5.87 10.83
CA LYS A 15 14.73 7.31 10.66
C LYS A 15 13.35 7.66 10.11
N ASP A 16 12.69 8.65 10.72
CA ASP A 16 11.37 9.14 10.29
C ASP A 16 10.28 8.05 10.20
N ASN A 17 10.40 6.97 11.00
CA ASN A 17 9.55 5.76 10.94
C ASN A 17 9.55 5.05 9.57
N VAL A 18 10.66 5.12 8.83
CA VAL A 18 10.82 4.44 7.54
C VAL A 18 11.72 3.21 7.71
N TYR A 19 11.31 2.08 7.13
CA TYR A 19 12.07 0.84 7.14
C TYR A 19 13.17 0.84 6.07
N PHE A 20 14.41 0.63 6.51
CA PHE A 20 15.50 0.19 5.65
C PHE A 20 16.15 -1.05 6.27
N ALA A 21 16.45 -2.07 5.44
CA ALA A 21 17.00 -3.33 5.92
C ALA A 21 18.28 -3.17 6.78
N ILE A 22 19.12 -2.16 6.50
CA ILE A 22 20.35 -1.87 7.26
C ILE A 22 20.07 -1.38 8.69
N GLU A 23 18.86 -0.88 8.97
CA GLU A 23 18.47 -0.31 10.26
C GLU A 23 17.88 -1.36 11.21
N TRP A 24 17.49 -2.53 10.68
CA TRP A 24 17.01 -3.66 11.48
C TRP A 24 18.16 -4.61 11.84
N LEU A 25 18.75 -4.40 13.01
CA LEU A 25 19.98 -5.07 13.45
C LEU A 25 19.74 -6.47 14.04
N THR A 26 18.68 -7.17 13.57
CA THR A 26 18.34 -8.52 14.01
C THR A 26 19.34 -9.53 13.41
N PRO A 27 19.97 -10.39 14.22
CA PRO A 27 20.92 -11.38 13.72
C PRO A 27 20.28 -12.34 12.72
N SER A 28 20.99 -12.66 11.64
CA SER A 28 20.61 -13.76 10.75
C SER A 28 20.97 -15.11 11.40
N LEU A 29 19.99 -15.98 11.54
CA LEU A 29 20.10 -17.33 12.08
C LEU A 29 20.06 -18.34 10.92
N ILE A 30 20.85 -19.41 11.03
CA ILE A 30 20.91 -20.50 10.03
C ILE A 30 20.74 -21.87 10.70
N ALA A 31 21.34 -22.06 11.88
CA ALA A 31 21.33 -23.34 12.56
C ALA A 31 19.93 -23.69 13.08
N PRO A 32 19.38 -24.88 12.79
CA PRO A 32 18.03 -25.26 13.22
C PRO A 32 17.81 -25.15 14.73
N ASP A 33 18.79 -25.53 15.54
CA ASP A 33 18.68 -25.48 17.00
C ASP A 33 18.68 -24.03 17.54
N GLU A 34 19.40 -23.11 16.88
CA GLU A 34 19.38 -21.69 17.23
C GLU A 34 18.02 -21.07 16.89
N ILE A 35 17.48 -21.41 15.72
CA ILE A 35 16.15 -20.96 15.28
C ILE A 35 15.07 -21.51 16.21
N GLN A 36 15.08 -22.81 16.52
CA GLN A 36 14.12 -23.41 17.46
C GLN A 36 14.19 -22.73 18.83
N LYS A 37 15.40 -22.58 19.40
CA LYS A 37 15.58 -21.91 20.69
C LYS A 37 15.09 -20.47 20.67
N LYS A 38 15.29 -19.75 19.56
CA LYS A 38 14.79 -18.39 19.38
C LYS A 38 13.26 -18.37 19.33
N MET A 39 12.64 -19.27 18.57
CA MET A 39 11.18 -19.41 18.49
C MET A 39 10.55 -19.74 19.84
N ASP A 40 11.13 -20.70 20.58
CA ASP A 40 10.66 -21.09 21.92
C ASP A 40 10.69 -19.90 22.90
N SER A 41 11.68 -19.00 22.75
CA SER A 41 11.85 -17.84 23.64
C SER A 41 10.74 -16.79 23.54
N PHE A 42 9.97 -16.76 22.45
CA PHE A 42 8.88 -15.81 22.26
C PHE A 42 7.56 -16.23 22.91
N ALA A 43 7.43 -17.52 23.28
CA ALA A 43 6.22 -18.09 23.85
C ALA A 43 4.95 -17.73 23.04
N LEU A 44 4.96 -18.06 21.75
CA LEU A 44 3.87 -17.71 20.83
C LEU A 44 2.59 -18.55 21.04
N CYS A 45 2.72 -19.80 21.49
CA CYS A 45 1.55 -20.63 21.77
C CYS A 45 0.67 -20.01 22.86
N GLY A 46 -0.63 -19.91 22.60
CA GLY A 46 -1.62 -19.26 23.45
C GLY A 46 -1.84 -17.78 23.14
N ARG A 47 -1.01 -17.15 22.29
CA ARG A 47 -1.22 -15.77 21.85
C ARG A 47 -2.23 -15.71 20.73
N LYS A 48 -3.08 -14.68 20.76
CA LYS A 48 -4.13 -14.44 19.77
C LYS A 48 -3.72 -13.32 18.84
N ILE A 49 -3.81 -13.57 17.54
CA ILE A 49 -3.40 -12.61 16.51
C ILE A 49 -4.44 -11.50 16.43
N SER A 50 -4.02 -10.25 16.62
CA SER A 50 -4.89 -9.07 16.48
C SER A 50 -4.86 -8.52 15.06
N ARG A 51 -3.66 -8.36 14.50
CA ARG A 51 -3.42 -7.73 13.19
C ARG A 51 -2.17 -8.31 12.54
N MET A 52 -2.09 -8.17 11.22
CA MET A 52 -0.90 -8.49 10.42
C MET A 52 -0.52 -7.31 9.54
N LYS A 53 0.77 -7.22 9.22
CA LYS A 53 1.30 -6.18 8.34
C LYS A 53 2.45 -6.72 7.50
N ILE A 54 2.44 -6.29 6.24
CA ILE A 54 3.57 -6.42 5.32
C ILE A 54 4.18 -5.02 5.23
N ILE A 55 5.49 -4.89 5.42
CA ILE A 55 6.13 -3.58 5.36
C ILE A 55 6.25 -3.11 3.91
N GLY A 56 6.76 -3.96 3.02
CA GLY A 56 7.04 -3.58 1.63
C GLY A 56 6.19 -4.29 0.58
N PHE A 57 6.78 -4.53 -0.58
CA PHE A 57 6.03 -4.91 -1.78
C PHE A 57 5.86 -6.41 -1.90
N SER A 58 4.64 -6.86 -2.24
CA SER A 58 4.38 -8.26 -2.53
C SER A 58 4.48 -8.53 -4.04
N SER A 59 5.52 -9.25 -4.44
CA SER A 59 5.82 -9.50 -5.86
C SER A 59 4.78 -10.36 -6.57
N CYS A 60 3.98 -11.15 -5.85
CA CYS A 60 2.91 -11.98 -6.41
C CYS A 60 1.55 -11.28 -6.55
N HIS A 61 1.40 -10.03 -6.05
CA HIS A 61 0.14 -9.28 -6.08
C HIS A 61 0.09 -8.14 -7.10
N THR A 62 1.06 -8.09 -8.00
CA THR A 62 0.98 -7.18 -9.15
C THR A 62 -0.20 -7.55 -10.05
N GLN A 63 -0.75 -6.57 -10.78
CA GLN A 63 -1.78 -6.84 -11.78
C GLN A 63 -1.34 -7.97 -12.73
N TYR A 64 -0.11 -7.91 -13.25
CA TYR A 64 0.43 -8.95 -14.13
C TYR A 64 0.38 -10.34 -13.50
N CYS A 65 0.80 -10.49 -12.24
CA CYS A 65 0.78 -11.78 -11.55
C CYS A 65 -0.64 -12.31 -11.33
N ILE A 66 -1.58 -11.43 -11.01
CA ILE A 66 -2.99 -11.77 -10.82
C ILE A 66 -3.61 -12.22 -12.14
N GLU A 67 -3.41 -11.47 -13.22
CA GLU A 67 -3.90 -11.81 -14.56
C GLU A 67 -3.26 -13.11 -15.06
N ALA A 68 -1.96 -13.33 -14.83
CA ALA A 68 -1.26 -14.55 -15.19
C ALA A 68 -1.81 -15.77 -14.43
N ASN A 69 -2.11 -15.60 -13.14
CA ASN A 69 -2.73 -16.66 -12.33
C ASN A 69 -4.14 -16.99 -12.86
N ALA A 70 -4.99 -15.97 -13.07
CA ALA A 70 -6.32 -16.13 -13.64
C ALA A 70 -6.28 -16.84 -15.00
N TYR A 71 -5.39 -16.41 -15.89
CA TYR A 71 -5.17 -17.03 -17.19
C TYR A 71 -4.79 -18.51 -17.06
N GLY A 72 -3.98 -18.85 -16.06
CA GLY A 72 -3.56 -20.22 -15.72
C GLY A 72 -4.68 -21.12 -15.20
N GLN A 73 -5.72 -20.58 -14.56
CA GLN A 73 -6.87 -21.34 -14.08
C GLN A 73 -7.89 -21.65 -15.20
N LEU A 74 -7.93 -20.83 -16.24
CA LEU A 74 -8.88 -20.92 -17.35
C LEU A 74 -8.44 -21.87 -18.48
N LYS A 75 -7.61 -22.88 -18.19
CA LYS A 75 -7.05 -23.84 -19.19
C LYS A 75 -8.09 -24.58 -20.03
N HIS A 76 -9.34 -24.59 -19.61
CA HIS A 76 -10.46 -25.23 -20.31
C HIS A 76 -11.05 -24.37 -21.46
N LEU A 77 -10.65 -23.10 -21.57
CA LEU A 77 -11.12 -22.16 -22.59
C LEU A 77 -10.08 -21.96 -23.70
N THR A 78 -10.50 -21.32 -24.79
CA THR A 78 -9.59 -20.90 -25.88
C THR A 78 -8.62 -19.80 -25.42
N ASP A 79 -7.49 -19.64 -26.10
CA ASP A 79 -6.50 -18.60 -25.75
C ASP A 79 -7.09 -17.18 -25.73
N GLU A 80 -7.94 -16.86 -26.71
CA GLU A 80 -8.61 -15.56 -26.80
C GLU A 80 -9.55 -15.32 -25.61
N GLU A 81 -10.38 -16.32 -25.27
CA GLU A 81 -11.27 -16.23 -24.10
C GLU A 81 -10.50 -16.16 -22.79
N ARG A 82 -9.38 -16.88 -22.67
CA ARG A 82 -8.52 -16.82 -21.49
C ARG A 82 -7.95 -15.43 -21.30
N LYS A 83 -7.36 -14.85 -22.35
CA LYS A 83 -6.83 -13.47 -22.32
C LYS A 83 -7.88 -12.45 -21.94
N HIS A 84 -9.09 -12.60 -22.48
CA HIS A 84 -10.19 -11.71 -22.15
C HIS A 84 -10.64 -11.86 -20.69
N LYS A 85 -10.95 -13.07 -20.24
CA LYS A 85 -11.48 -13.34 -18.89
C LYS A 85 -10.43 -13.28 -17.78
N SER A 86 -9.14 -13.27 -18.12
CA SER A 86 -8.07 -13.07 -17.16
C SER A 86 -7.66 -11.61 -16.99
N ASN A 87 -8.21 -10.68 -17.79
CA ASN A 87 -7.92 -9.26 -17.64
C ASN A 87 -8.49 -8.75 -16.31
N TYR A 88 -7.68 -8.01 -15.55
CA TYR A 88 -7.96 -7.59 -14.18
C TYR A 88 -9.32 -6.92 -13.99
N LYS A 89 -9.78 -6.17 -15.00
CA LYS A 89 -11.04 -5.43 -14.96
C LYS A 89 -12.28 -6.34 -15.10
N VAL A 90 -12.11 -7.58 -15.55
CA VAL A 90 -13.21 -8.51 -15.86
C VAL A 90 -13.02 -9.92 -15.29
N ILE A 91 -12.00 -10.14 -14.45
CA ILE A 91 -11.85 -11.40 -13.71
C ILE A 91 -13.15 -11.67 -12.92
N ASP A 92 -13.63 -12.91 -12.98
CA ASP A 92 -14.78 -13.36 -12.21
C ASP A 92 -14.56 -13.09 -10.71
N PRO A 93 -15.43 -12.29 -10.05
CA PRO A 93 -15.32 -11.98 -8.63
C PRO A 93 -15.18 -13.21 -7.73
N ASP A 94 -15.73 -14.36 -8.12
CA ASP A 94 -15.70 -15.59 -7.34
C ASP A 94 -14.46 -16.47 -7.60
N MET A 95 -13.64 -16.12 -8.60
CA MET A 95 -12.39 -16.83 -8.92
C MET A 95 -11.50 -16.90 -7.69
N LYS A 96 -10.88 -18.06 -7.43
CA LYS A 96 -10.14 -18.31 -6.20
C LYS A 96 -8.64 -18.08 -6.40
N PHE A 97 -8.05 -17.30 -5.51
CA PHE A 97 -6.61 -17.04 -5.44
C PHE A 97 -6.07 -17.60 -4.13
N VAL A 98 -4.79 -17.95 -4.12
CA VAL A 98 -4.11 -18.44 -2.91
C VAL A 98 -3.86 -17.28 -1.94
N ARG A 99 -3.99 -17.53 -0.64
CA ARG A 99 -3.60 -16.60 0.42
C ARG A 99 -2.11 -16.80 0.73
N CYS A 100 -1.26 -16.16 -0.05
CA CYS A 100 0.18 -16.12 0.21
C CYS A 100 0.72 -14.74 -0.08
N VAL A 101 1.94 -14.42 0.35
CA VAL A 101 2.73 -13.27 -0.11
C VAL A 101 4.18 -13.65 -0.32
N LYS A 102 4.83 -12.94 -1.24
CA LYS A 102 6.27 -12.99 -1.51
C LYS A 102 6.87 -11.61 -1.27
N ILE A 103 7.69 -11.44 -0.25
CA ILE A 103 8.12 -10.12 0.24
C ILE A 103 9.62 -10.09 0.54
N ASP A 104 10.26 -8.93 0.34
CA ASP A 104 11.68 -8.72 0.64
C ASP A 104 11.90 -8.06 2.01
N GLU A 105 10.84 -7.47 2.56
CA GLU A 105 10.80 -6.85 3.88
C GLU A 105 10.08 -7.74 4.90
N PRO A 106 10.34 -7.56 6.22
CA PRO A 106 9.76 -8.40 7.26
C PRO A 106 8.22 -8.45 7.26
N PHE A 107 7.70 -9.63 7.58
CA PHE A 107 6.31 -9.84 7.96
C PHE A 107 6.12 -9.56 9.45
N MET A 108 5.05 -8.86 9.80
CA MET A 108 4.73 -8.47 11.17
C MET A 108 3.38 -9.06 11.61
N ILE A 109 3.35 -9.62 12.81
CA ILE A 109 2.14 -10.11 13.47
C ILE A 109 2.00 -9.39 14.82
N GLU A 110 0.94 -8.63 15.02
CA GLU A 110 0.60 -8.08 16.33
C GLU A 110 -0.35 -9.05 17.06
N PHE A 111 -0.15 -9.19 18.37
CA PHE A 111 -1.01 -9.97 19.25
C PHE A 111 -1.92 -9.08 20.10
N GLU A 112 -2.96 -9.66 20.70
CA GLU A 112 -3.89 -8.93 21.58
C GLU A 112 -3.24 -8.28 22.82
N ASP A 113 -2.07 -8.76 23.24
CA ASP A 113 -1.28 -8.17 24.32
C ASP A 113 -0.43 -6.95 23.87
N GLY A 114 -0.46 -6.63 22.57
CA GLY A 114 0.27 -5.53 21.96
C GLY A 114 1.72 -5.85 21.58
N ASP A 115 2.20 -7.07 21.83
CA ASP A 115 3.50 -7.49 21.33
C ASP A 115 3.44 -7.71 19.81
N ILE A 116 4.56 -7.38 19.15
CA ILE A 116 4.72 -7.51 17.70
C ILE A 116 5.80 -8.56 17.44
N PHE A 117 5.44 -9.66 16.79
CA PHE A 117 6.37 -10.63 16.26
C PHE A 117 6.80 -10.22 14.86
N GLU A 118 8.11 -10.16 14.61
CA GLU A 118 8.69 -9.79 13.31
C GLU A 118 9.55 -10.92 12.78
N ILE A 119 9.38 -11.24 11.50
CA ILE A 119 10.09 -12.33 10.84
C ILE A 119 10.38 -11.99 9.39
N ASP A 120 11.59 -12.33 8.96
CA ASP A 120 12.05 -12.22 7.59
C ASP A 120 12.96 -13.41 7.26
N THR A 121 13.09 -13.68 5.97
CA THR A 121 14.00 -14.68 5.43
C THR A 121 14.77 -14.05 4.27
N PRO A 122 15.79 -13.21 4.57
CA PRO A 122 16.42 -12.37 3.55
C PRO A 122 17.14 -13.15 2.45
N MET A 123 17.41 -14.44 2.68
CA MET A 123 18.03 -15.34 1.72
C MET A 123 17.94 -16.78 2.26
N ASP A 124 17.65 -17.79 1.44
CA ASP A 124 17.67 -19.20 1.88
C ASP A 124 19.09 -19.61 2.34
N PRO A 125 19.30 -20.23 3.53
CA PRO A 125 18.35 -20.68 4.57
C PRO A 125 18.31 -19.77 5.81
N LYS A 126 18.56 -18.48 5.64
CA LYS A 126 18.65 -17.49 6.72
C LYS A 126 17.27 -17.06 7.20
N PHE A 127 17.12 -16.97 8.51
CA PHE A 127 15.98 -16.37 9.19
C PHE A 127 16.42 -15.18 10.04
N GLN A 128 15.67 -14.10 10.02
CA GLN A 128 15.78 -13.00 10.97
C GLN A 128 14.47 -12.90 11.74
N ILE A 129 14.53 -13.11 13.05
CA ILE A 129 13.34 -13.22 13.88
C ILE A 129 13.52 -12.41 15.17
N ASN A 130 12.55 -11.55 15.46
CA ASN A 130 12.57 -10.72 16.65
C ASN A 130 11.15 -10.43 17.16
N MET A 131 11.08 -9.73 18.29
CA MET A 131 9.82 -9.26 18.85
C MET A 131 9.99 -7.85 19.38
N ASN A 132 9.00 -6.98 19.13
CA ASN A 132 8.95 -5.57 19.55
C ASN A 132 10.16 -4.75 19.08
N SER A 133 10.69 -5.09 17.91
CA SER A 133 11.90 -4.48 17.35
C SER A 133 11.62 -3.54 16.20
N ILE A 134 10.46 -3.66 15.55
CA ILE A 134 9.96 -2.78 14.49
C ILE A 134 8.65 -2.14 14.96
N PRO A 135 8.50 -0.80 14.93
CA PRO A 135 7.26 -0.16 15.32
C PRO A 135 6.13 -0.52 14.34
N TRP A 136 4.92 -0.74 14.84
CA TRP A 136 3.77 -1.08 13.98
C TRP A 136 3.51 -0.05 12.88
N GLU A 137 3.68 1.23 13.19
CA GLU A 137 3.46 2.36 12.26
C GLU A 137 4.60 2.57 11.25
N ILE A 138 5.53 1.61 11.11
CA ILE A 138 6.64 1.71 10.15
C ILE A 138 6.14 1.85 8.70
N GLU A 139 6.68 2.79 7.95
CA GLU A 139 6.49 2.92 6.51
C GLU A 139 7.60 2.18 5.75
N THR A 140 7.34 1.75 4.52
CA THR A 140 8.39 1.22 3.63
C THR A 140 9.35 2.32 3.15
N GLY A 141 10.64 1.99 3.05
CA GLY A 141 11.65 2.92 2.52
C GLY A 141 11.92 2.81 1.03
N SER A 142 11.52 1.70 0.40
CA SER A 142 11.85 1.34 -0.99
C SER A 142 10.60 1.38 -1.88
N THR A 143 9.79 0.34 -1.77
CA THR A 143 8.64 0.08 -2.63
C THR A 143 7.39 0.04 -1.76
N PRO A 144 6.36 0.85 -2.06
CA PRO A 144 5.09 0.84 -1.34
C PRO A 144 4.48 -0.55 -1.22
N GLN A 145 3.85 -0.83 -0.08
CA GLN A 145 3.00 -2.00 0.08
C GLN A 145 1.88 -1.99 -0.97
N ASN A 146 1.65 -3.12 -1.63
CA ASN A 146 0.58 -3.27 -2.63
C ASN A 146 -0.56 -4.18 -2.16
N VAL A 147 -0.53 -4.66 -0.91
CA VAL A 147 -1.56 -5.53 -0.35
C VAL A 147 -1.72 -5.35 1.17
N ASP A 148 -2.97 -5.33 1.65
CA ASP A 148 -3.32 -5.34 3.07
C ASP A 148 -3.35 -6.77 3.63
N ALA A 149 -2.41 -7.07 4.52
CA ALA A 149 -2.28 -8.37 5.17
C ALA A 149 -3.50 -8.74 6.04
N ASN A 150 -4.22 -7.78 6.62
CA ASN A 150 -5.38 -8.07 7.47
C ASN A 150 -6.55 -8.62 6.66
N ILE A 151 -6.68 -8.19 5.40
CA ILE A 151 -7.72 -8.71 4.49
C ILE A 151 -7.25 -10.03 3.86
N LEU A 152 -6.01 -10.07 3.38
CA LEU A 152 -5.45 -11.26 2.73
C LEU A 152 -5.36 -12.47 3.67
N PHE A 153 -5.01 -12.25 4.93
CA PHE A 153 -4.93 -13.28 5.97
C PHE A 153 -6.07 -13.19 6.98
N SER A 154 -7.21 -12.61 6.59
CA SER A 154 -8.37 -12.45 7.48
C SER A 154 -8.82 -13.72 8.24
N PRO A 155 -8.71 -14.97 7.70
CA PRO A 155 -9.03 -16.17 8.47
C PRO A 155 -8.08 -16.44 9.64
N CYS A 156 -6.89 -15.85 9.64
CA CYS A 156 -5.89 -15.99 10.71
C CYS A 156 -6.06 -14.93 11.81
N ILE A 157 -6.72 -13.81 11.49
CA ILE A 157 -6.98 -12.74 12.44
C ILE A 157 -7.99 -13.20 13.49
N GLY A 158 -7.73 -12.87 14.75
CA GLY A 158 -8.52 -13.29 15.90
C GLY A 158 -8.35 -14.76 16.26
N GLN A 159 -7.39 -15.49 15.68
CA GLN A 159 -7.11 -16.88 16.03
C GLN A 159 -5.96 -16.99 17.03
N THR A 160 -6.07 -17.97 17.92
CA THR A 160 -5.01 -18.34 18.85
C THR A 160 -4.01 -19.28 18.20
N ILE A 161 -2.72 -19.01 18.38
CA ILE A 161 -1.64 -19.93 17.99
C ILE A 161 -1.63 -21.11 18.97
N ILE A 162 -1.79 -22.33 18.47
CA ILE A 162 -1.83 -23.55 19.30
C ILE A 162 -0.52 -24.33 19.24
N GLU A 163 0.28 -24.15 18.18
CA GLU A 163 1.54 -24.85 17.98
C GLU A 163 2.49 -24.02 17.10
N VAL A 164 3.79 -24.10 17.38
CA VAL A 164 4.86 -23.58 16.54
C VAL A 164 5.73 -24.75 16.10
N GLN A 165 5.93 -24.90 14.80
CA GLN A 165 6.75 -25.95 14.21
C GLN A 165 7.93 -25.32 13.46
N VAL A 166 9.15 -25.76 13.76
CA VAL A 166 10.35 -25.44 12.98
C VAL A 166 10.68 -26.67 12.16
N ASN A 167 10.27 -26.66 10.90
CA ASN A 167 10.43 -27.78 9.99
C ASN A 167 11.83 -27.76 9.38
N LYS A 168 12.41 -28.95 9.19
CA LYS A 168 13.80 -29.10 8.78
C LYS A 168 13.91 -29.94 7.51
N TYR A 169 14.99 -29.73 6.77
CA TYR A 169 15.37 -30.58 5.64
C TYR A 169 16.88 -30.81 5.63
N ILE A 170 17.30 -31.92 5.00
CA ILE A 170 18.71 -32.25 4.79
C ILE A 170 19.00 -32.11 3.31
N THR A 171 20.14 -31.51 2.97
CA THR A 171 20.60 -31.33 1.59
C THR A 171 22.09 -31.55 1.46
N GLU A 172 22.51 -32.08 0.31
CA GLU A 172 23.92 -32.19 -0.11
C GLU A 172 24.42 -30.93 -0.83
N LYS A 173 23.53 -29.96 -1.07
CA LYS A 173 23.76 -28.79 -1.91
C LYS A 173 23.50 -27.49 -1.15
N GLU A 174 24.25 -26.46 -1.52
CA GLU A 174 24.02 -25.08 -1.11
C GLU A 174 22.60 -24.65 -1.53
N PRO A 175 21.74 -24.16 -0.61
CA PRO A 175 20.33 -23.93 -0.89
C PRO A 175 20.02 -22.96 -2.04
N ILE A 176 20.87 -21.97 -2.30
CA ILE A 176 20.61 -20.94 -3.31
C ILE A 176 21.19 -21.38 -4.65
N ILE A 177 22.48 -21.73 -4.68
CA ILE A 177 23.22 -21.99 -5.93
C ILE A 177 23.03 -23.45 -6.38
N GLN A 178 22.53 -24.32 -5.50
CA GLN A 178 22.25 -25.74 -5.78
C GLN A 178 23.50 -26.52 -6.23
N VAL A 179 24.67 -26.09 -5.74
CA VAL A 179 25.97 -26.77 -5.93
C VAL A 179 26.31 -27.63 -4.72
N PRO A 180 26.95 -28.80 -4.89
CA PRO A 180 27.33 -29.65 -3.76
C PRO A 180 28.26 -28.94 -2.77
N PHE A 181 28.17 -29.29 -1.50
CA PHE A 181 29.15 -28.84 -0.52
C PHE A 181 30.53 -29.43 -0.82
N ASN A 182 31.55 -28.57 -0.93
CA ASN A 182 32.91 -28.99 -1.26
C ASN A 182 33.73 -29.44 -0.03
N GLU A 183 33.18 -29.29 1.17
CA GLU A 183 33.85 -29.61 2.44
C GLU A 183 32.88 -30.32 3.40
N PRO A 184 33.37 -31.25 4.24
CA PRO A 184 32.58 -31.87 5.28
C PRO A 184 31.99 -30.84 6.28
N PRO A 185 30.76 -31.06 6.80
CA PRO A 185 29.85 -32.13 6.41
C PRO A 185 29.25 -31.88 5.01
N TYR A 186 29.25 -32.93 4.18
CA TYR A 186 28.77 -32.91 2.80
C TYR A 186 27.24 -32.92 2.70
N GLU A 187 26.57 -33.26 3.80
CA GLU A 187 25.13 -33.07 4.01
C GLU A 187 24.94 -32.10 5.18
N ARG A 188 23.99 -31.19 5.05
CA ARG A 188 23.68 -30.19 6.07
C ARG A 188 22.18 -30.15 6.33
N GLU A 189 21.82 -29.99 7.59
CA GLU A 189 20.43 -29.77 8.03
C GLU A 189 20.15 -28.26 8.10
N PHE A 190 19.05 -27.84 7.49
CA PHE A 190 18.57 -26.45 7.53
C PHE A 190 17.07 -26.42 7.87
N VAL A 191 16.55 -25.24 8.19
CA VAL A 191 15.12 -25.01 8.40
C VAL A 191 14.45 -24.78 7.05
N SER A 192 13.40 -25.55 6.74
CA SER A 192 12.59 -25.36 5.53
C SER A 192 11.60 -24.23 5.71
N ASP A 193 10.95 -24.18 6.88
CA ASP A 193 9.89 -23.24 7.19
C ASP A 193 9.61 -23.21 8.70
N ILE A 194 8.97 -22.14 9.12
CA ILE A 194 8.36 -22.00 10.44
C ILE A 194 6.86 -21.95 10.22
N THR A 195 6.13 -22.88 10.85
CA THR A 195 4.68 -22.99 10.76
C THR A 195 4.03 -22.63 12.09
N LEU A 196 3.17 -21.60 12.09
CA LEU A 196 2.32 -21.21 13.23
C LEU A 196 0.93 -21.82 13.02
N ARG A 197 0.58 -22.87 13.78
CA ARG A 197 -0.74 -23.50 13.69
C ARG A 197 -1.76 -22.74 14.51
N LEU A 198 -2.95 -22.56 13.94
CA LEU A 198 -4.05 -21.79 14.52
C LEU A 198 -5.18 -22.72 14.98
N GLU A 199 -5.96 -22.27 15.96
CA GLU A 199 -7.04 -23.05 16.56
C GLU A 199 -8.15 -23.45 15.57
N ASN A 200 -8.34 -22.71 14.48
CA ASN A 200 -9.31 -23.04 13.42
C ASN A 200 -8.81 -24.09 12.41
N GLY A 201 -7.61 -24.66 12.61
CA GLY A 201 -7.03 -25.66 11.72
C GLY A 201 -6.27 -25.09 10.52
N LEU A 202 -6.19 -23.76 10.39
CA LEU A 202 -5.28 -23.10 9.45
C LEU A 202 -3.90 -22.92 10.07
N SER A 203 -2.90 -22.63 9.24
CA SER A 203 -1.55 -22.31 9.68
C SER A 203 -0.95 -21.20 8.81
N LEU A 204 -0.09 -20.37 9.42
CA LEU A 204 0.81 -19.49 8.69
C LEU A 204 2.15 -20.20 8.53
N ARG A 205 2.52 -20.54 7.29
CA ARG A 205 3.82 -21.11 6.95
C ARG A 205 4.72 -20.01 6.41
N ILE A 206 5.91 -19.88 6.98
CA ILE A 206 6.88 -18.82 6.68
C ILE A 206 8.17 -19.49 6.25
N SER A 207 8.58 -19.29 5.01
CA SER A 207 9.70 -20.02 4.40
C SER A 207 10.62 -19.11 3.58
N PRO A 208 11.95 -19.35 3.62
CA PRO A 208 12.87 -18.75 2.67
C PRO A 208 12.62 -19.25 1.26
N CYS A 209 12.76 -18.37 0.28
CA CYS A 209 12.77 -18.76 -1.12
C CYS A 209 13.75 -17.88 -1.90
N ILE A 210 14.96 -18.41 -2.15
CA ILE A 210 16.08 -17.73 -2.82
C ILE A 210 16.48 -16.44 -2.07
N ASP A 211 15.84 -15.32 -2.39
CA ASP A 211 16.10 -13.97 -1.92
C ASP A 211 14.86 -13.22 -1.40
N TYR A 212 13.73 -13.93 -1.18
CA TYR A 212 12.52 -13.38 -0.58
C TYR A 212 11.90 -14.31 0.47
N CYS A 213 10.99 -13.76 1.26
CA CYS A 213 10.16 -14.44 2.24
C CYS A 213 8.80 -14.82 1.66
N ASP A 214 8.50 -16.13 1.68
CA ASP A 214 7.17 -16.65 1.37
C ASP A 214 6.38 -16.79 2.69
N VAL A 215 5.20 -16.18 2.75
CA VAL A 215 4.24 -16.36 3.84
C VAL A 215 2.93 -16.89 3.27
N GLU A 216 2.49 -18.04 3.74
CA GLU A 216 1.39 -18.79 3.14
C GLU A 216 0.37 -19.20 4.21
N CYS A 217 -0.92 -19.05 3.90
CA CYS A 217 -1.98 -19.61 4.72
C CYS A 217 -2.34 -21.00 4.17
N ILE A 218 -2.15 -22.03 4.97
CA ILE A 218 -2.40 -23.43 4.59
C ILE A 218 -3.31 -24.12 5.61
N ASP A 219 -3.98 -25.19 5.19
CA ASP A 219 -4.78 -26.04 6.07
C ASP A 219 -3.96 -27.19 6.70
N THR A 220 -4.62 -28.06 7.47
CA THR A 220 -3.97 -29.22 8.10
C THR A 220 -3.39 -30.25 7.13
N LYS A 221 -3.76 -30.21 5.84
CA LYS A 221 -3.27 -31.08 4.78
C LYS A 221 -2.15 -30.41 3.96
N ASN A 222 -1.71 -29.22 4.36
CA ASN A 222 -0.80 -28.36 3.61
C ASN A 222 -1.39 -27.88 2.27
N GLU A 223 -2.71 -27.85 2.12
CA GLU A 223 -3.38 -27.23 0.98
C GLU A 223 -3.53 -25.72 1.23
N TYR A 224 -3.34 -24.91 0.18
CA TYR A 224 -3.46 -23.45 0.30
C TYR A 224 -4.90 -23.04 0.63
N ALA A 225 -5.03 -22.16 1.62
CA ALA A 225 -6.27 -21.45 1.86
C ALA A 225 -6.52 -20.46 0.72
N MET A 226 -7.77 -20.35 0.31
CA MET A 226 -8.16 -19.55 -0.85
C MET A 226 -8.92 -18.27 -0.45
N ILE A 227 -8.87 -17.26 -1.30
CA ILE A 227 -9.61 -16.00 -1.23
C ILE A 227 -10.32 -15.78 -2.58
N SER A 228 -11.53 -15.20 -2.60
CA SER A 228 -12.16 -14.81 -3.87
C SER A 228 -11.46 -13.60 -4.47
N PHE A 229 -11.60 -13.38 -5.78
CA PHE A 229 -11.06 -12.19 -6.41
C PHE A 229 -11.70 -10.92 -5.85
N SER A 230 -13.01 -10.94 -5.54
CA SER A 230 -13.68 -9.80 -4.90
C SER A 230 -13.03 -9.38 -3.58
N ASP A 231 -12.70 -10.34 -2.71
CA ASP A 231 -12.10 -10.09 -1.41
C ASP A 231 -10.60 -9.77 -1.54
N LEU A 232 -9.91 -10.47 -2.45
CA LEU A 232 -8.51 -10.17 -2.76
C LEU A 232 -8.38 -8.75 -3.28
N LYS A 233 -9.25 -8.36 -4.21
CA LYS A 233 -9.27 -7.01 -4.76
C LYS A 233 -9.40 -6.00 -3.66
N GLN A 234 -10.24 -6.19 -2.64
CA GLN A 234 -10.30 -5.27 -1.49
C GLN A 234 -8.97 -5.11 -0.74
N ALA A 235 -8.15 -6.17 -0.68
CA ALA A 235 -6.81 -6.11 -0.09
C ALA A 235 -5.79 -5.38 -0.97
N LEU A 236 -5.99 -5.28 -2.28
CA LEU A 236 -4.99 -4.76 -3.21
C LEU A 236 -4.95 -3.23 -3.26
N HIS A 237 -3.72 -2.72 -3.30
CA HIS A 237 -3.36 -1.32 -3.46
C HIS A 237 -2.58 -1.10 -4.76
N ASN A 238 -2.93 -1.84 -5.82
CA ASN A 238 -2.29 -1.66 -7.12
C ASN A 238 -2.65 -0.28 -7.70
N TRP A 239 -1.87 0.17 -8.68
CA TRP A 239 -2.13 1.45 -9.35
C TRP A 239 -3.58 1.55 -9.82
N GLU A 240 -4.08 0.50 -10.46
CA GLU A 240 -5.45 0.42 -10.97
C GLU A 240 -6.46 0.52 -9.83
N ASP A 241 -6.20 -0.06 -8.66
CA ASP A 241 -7.12 0.01 -7.52
C ASP A 241 -7.16 1.39 -6.84
N LEU A 242 -6.08 2.16 -6.99
CA LEU A 242 -5.92 3.48 -6.37
C LEU A 242 -6.29 4.61 -7.31
N HIS A 243 -6.05 4.44 -8.62
CA HIS A 243 -6.10 5.48 -9.64
C HIS A 243 -7.14 5.20 -10.75
N ASN A 244 -7.87 4.08 -10.70
CA ASN A 244 -9.04 3.84 -11.55
C ASN A 244 -10.33 4.12 -10.78
N ASP A 245 -11.19 4.96 -11.35
CA ASP A 245 -12.55 5.18 -10.93
C ASP A 245 -13.46 4.09 -11.50
N GLU A 246 -13.81 3.09 -10.70
CA GLU A 246 -14.69 2.01 -11.16
C GLU A 246 -16.10 2.50 -11.55
N VAL A 247 -16.53 3.66 -11.04
CA VAL A 247 -17.87 4.22 -11.33
C VAL A 247 -17.92 4.78 -12.75
N THR A 248 -16.85 5.47 -13.17
CA THR A 248 -16.79 6.12 -14.49
C THR A 248 -15.95 5.36 -15.51
N GLY A 249 -15.12 4.41 -15.08
CA GLY A 249 -14.10 3.72 -15.87
C GLY A 249 -12.88 4.58 -16.19
N PHE A 250 -12.73 5.74 -15.54
CA PHE A 250 -11.62 6.66 -15.75
C PHE A 250 -10.37 6.22 -14.99
N GLU A 251 -9.22 6.20 -15.67
CA GLU A 251 -7.93 5.92 -15.04
C GLU A 251 -7.06 7.18 -15.08
N SER A 252 -6.59 7.61 -13.91
CA SER A 252 -5.78 8.82 -13.74
C SER A 252 -4.33 8.56 -14.10
N ASP A 253 -3.71 9.47 -14.86
CA ASP A 253 -2.26 9.51 -15.10
C ASP A 253 -1.53 10.14 -13.90
N SER A 254 -2.25 10.93 -13.08
CA SER A 254 -1.73 11.56 -11.87
C SER A 254 -1.62 10.58 -10.71
N TYR A 255 -0.41 10.43 -10.18
CA TYR A 255 -0.12 9.67 -8.95
C TYR A 255 -0.64 10.35 -7.66
N THR A 256 -1.36 11.47 -7.78
CA THR A 256 -1.87 12.24 -6.64
C THR A 256 -3.38 12.31 -6.53
N ILE A 257 -4.08 11.71 -7.50
CA ILE A 257 -5.54 11.59 -7.52
C ILE A 257 -5.87 10.15 -7.16
N PHE A 258 -6.57 9.96 -6.05
CA PHE A 258 -6.95 8.64 -5.59
C PHE A 258 -8.47 8.48 -5.60
N PHE A 259 -8.98 7.30 -5.92
CA PHE A 259 -10.42 7.06 -6.04
C PHE A 259 -10.99 6.18 -4.92
N GLY A 260 -12.21 6.51 -4.49
CA GLY A 260 -13.01 5.72 -3.57
C GLY A 260 -12.36 5.48 -2.20
N GLU A 261 -12.92 4.52 -1.44
CA GLU A 261 -12.51 4.26 -0.06
C GLU A 261 -11.03 3.86 0.06
N LYS A 262 -10.52 3.06 -0.89
CA LYS A 262 -9.11 2.68 -0.92
C LYS A 262 -8.21 3.89 -1.13
N GLY A 263 -8.59 4.76 -2.06
CA GLY A 263 -7.88 5.99 -2.34
C GLY A 263 -7.86 6.93 -1.14
N ALA A 264 -8.97 7.04 -0.41
CA ALA A 264 -9.04 7.81 0.83
C ALA A 264 -8.03 7.30 1.87
N LYS A 265 -7.91 5.97 2.05
CA LYS A 265 -6.94 5.35 2.97
C LYS A 265 -5.48 5.55 2.54
N HIS A 266 -5.21 5.68 1.25
CA HIS A 266 -3.87 5.91 0.70
C HIS A 266 -3.46 7.37 0.66
N THR A 267 -4.40 8.28 0.84
CA THR A 267 -4.12 9.71 0.83
C THR A 267 -3.68 10.17 2.23
N LYS A 268 -2.62 10.97 2.29
CA LYS A 268 -2.13 11.54 3.56
C LYS A 268 -3.19 12.43 4.21
N ASN A 269 -3.32 12.35 5.55
CA ASN A 269 -4.16 13.25 6.34
C ASN A 269 -3.38 14.53 6.71
N PRO A 270 -3.87 15.75 6.44
CA PRO A 270 -5.19 16.11 5.88
C PRO A 270 -5.29 15.94 4.36
N TYR A 271 -6.48 15.56 3.90
CA TYR A 271 -6.83 15.43 2.48
C TYR A 271 -8.16 16.12 2.15
N ILE A 272 -8.32 16.41 0.87
CA ILE A 272 -9.53 16.97 0.27
C ILE A 272 -10.25 15.88 -0.52
N THR A 273 -11.58 15.84 -0.38
CA THR A 273 -12.48 14.98 -1.15
C THR A 273 -13.29 15.81 -2.13
N LEU A 274 -13.27 15.43 -3.40
CA LEU A 274 -14.12 15.98 -4.46
C LEU A 274 -15.22 14.95 -4.74
N SER A 275 -16.47 15.37 -4.57
CA SER A 275 -17.64 14.52 -4.72
C SER A 275 -18.67 15.21 -5.62
N PRO A 276 -18.97 14.67 -6.82
CA PRO A 276 -20.07 15.13 -7.65
C PRO A 276 -21.39 14.68 -7.01
N ASP A 277 -22.41 15.53 -7.07
CA ASP A 277 -23.76 15.16 -6.62
C ASP A 277 -24.47 14.19 -7.58
N SER A 278 -23.96 14.03 -8.81
CA SER A 278 -24.55 13.23 -9.87
C SER A 278 -24.18 11.75 -9.83
N CYS A 279 -23.14 11.33 -9.10
CA CYS A 279 -22.75 9.92 -9.03
C CYS A 279 -21.96 9.59 -7.74
N ALA A 280 -21.68 8.31 -7.53
CA ALA A 280 -20.94 7.81 -6.37
C ALA A 280 -19.41 7.93 -6.52
N SER A 281 -18.91 8.49 -7.63
CA SER A 281 -17.47 8.69 -7.82
C SER A 281 -16.93 9.70 -6.81
N THR A 282 -15.75 9.46 -6.29
CA THR A 282 -15.09 10.38 -5.35
C THR A 282 -13.58 10.38 -5.60
N ILE A 283 -13.01 11.58 -5.57
CA ILE A 283 -11.57 11.82 -5.66
C ILE A 283 -11.04 12.26 -4.30
N HIS A 284 -9.89 11.74 -3.92
CA HIS A 284 -9.14 12.11 -2.73
C HIS A 284 -7.76 12.63 -3.14
N ILE A 285 -7.38 13.79 -2.60
CA ILE A 285 -6.10 14.46 -2.88
C ILE A 285 -5.53 14.99 -1.57
N SER A 286 -4.26 14.69 -1.26
CA SER A 286 -3.57 15.28 -0.10
C SER A 286 -3.59 16.81 -0.20
N VAL A 287 -3.78 17.52 0.92
CA VAL A 287 -3.74 18.99 0.94
C VAL A 287 -2.44 19.52 0.32
N SER A 288 -1.31 18.85 0.55
CA SER A 288 -0.02 19.21 -0.05
C SER A 288 0.04 19.11 -1.58
N ASN A 289 -0.85 18.31 -2.18
CA ASN A 289 -0.95 18.08 -3.62
C ASN A 289 -2.10 18.88 -4.24
N PHE A 290 -2.92 19.57 -3.44
CA PHE A 290 -4.11 20.31 -3.89
C PHE A 290 -3.81 21.78 -4.24
N LEU A 291 -2.52 22.17 -4.32
CA LEU A 291 -2.09 23.58 -4.33
C LEU A 291 -2.71 24.45 -5.43
N ILE A 292 -2.67 24.03 -6.69
CA ILE A 292 -3.16 24.87 -7.78
C ILE A 292 -4.69 25.03 -7.73
N LEU A 293 -5.41 23.98 -7.29
CA LEU A 293 -6.85 24.00 -7.12
C LEU A 293 -7.25 24.89 -5.94
N ASP A 294 -6.54 24.75 -4.82
CA ASP A 294 -6.64 25.66 -3.67
C ASP A 294 -6.54 27.12 -4.14
N TRP A 295 -5.53 27.46 -4.94
CA TRP A 295 -5.35 28.84 -5.39
C TRP A 295 -6.53 29.31 -6.26
N CYS A 296 -6.99 28.49 -7.20
CA CYS A 296 -8.10 28.84 -8.07
C CYS A 296 -9.43 28.95 -7.31
N ILE A 297 -9.67 28.07 -6.33
CA ILE A 297 -10.83 28.14 -5.44
C ILE A 297 -10.76 29.40 -4.59
N SER A 298 -9.59 29.70 -4.01
CA SER A 298 -9.36 30.91 -3.21
C SER A 298 -9.63 32.18 -4.02
N LEU A 299 -9.24 32.21 -5.30
CA LEU A 299 -9.57 33.31 -6.22
C LEU A 299 -11.08 33.38 -6.52
N ALA A 300 -11.74 32.23 -6.70
CA ALA A 300 -13.17 32.16 -7.00
C ALA A 300 -14.04 32.63 -5.81
N VAL A 301 -13.68 32.24 -4.58
CA VAL A 301 -14.39 32.67 -3.36
C VAL A 301 -13.92 34.03 -2.85
N GLY A 302 -12.80 34.53 -3.39
CA GLY A 302 -12.20 35.80 -3.00
C GLY A 302 -11.59 35.80 -1.60
N ASP A 303 -11.24 34.65 -1.05
CA ASP A 303 -10.65 34.48 0.28
C ASP A 303 -9.80 33.21 0.35
N TRP A 304 -9.18 32.93 1.50
CA TRP A 304 -8.50 31.66 1.73
C TRP A 304 -9.44 30.47 1.58
N PHE A 305 -9.05 29.50 0.75
CA PHE A 305 -9.52 28.14 0.91
C PHE A 305 -9.17 27.65 2.32
N ASN A 306 -10.15 27.06 2.96
CA ASN A 306 -10.09 26.45 4.28
C ASN A 306 -10.41 24.97 4.10
N GLU A 307 -9.43 24.12 4.34
CA GLU A 307 -9.56 22.67 4.28
C GLU A 307 -10.66 22.12 5.22
N HIS A 308 -11.09 22.85 6.26
CA HIS A 308 -12.17 22.40 7.14
C HIS A 308 -13.56 22.93 6.74
N SER A 309 -13.66 23.61 5.60
CA SER A 309 -14.93 24.13 5.06
C SER A 309 -15.48 23.22 3.96
N GLU A 310 -16.79 23.36 3.71
CA GLU A 310 -17.46 22.77 2.56
C GLU A 310 -17.61 23.82 1.46
N TYR A 311 -17.20 23.47 0.24
CA TYR A 311 -17.40 24.32 -0.94
C TYR A 311 -18.29 23.60 -1.96
N ARG A 312 -19.19 24.36 -2.60
CA ARG A 312 -20.10 23.86 -3.64
C ARG A 312 -19.96 24.72 -4.87
N PHE A 313 -19.68 24.09 -6.00
CA PHE A 313 -19.58 24.78 -7.29
C PHE A 313 -20.49 24.09 -8.31
N SER A 314 -21.32 24.87 -9.00
CA SER A 314 -22.02 24.39 -10.18
C SER A 314 -21.01 23.91 -11.23
N TYR A 315 -21.46 23.07 -12.16
CA TYR A 315 -20.65 22.63 -13.30
C TYR A 315 -19.92 23.80 -13.98
N SER A 316 -20.61 24.91 -14.24
CA SER A 316 -20.02 26.07 -14.93
C SER A 316 -18.90 26.74 -14.13
N GLU A 317 -19.08 26.87 -12.81
CA GLU A 317 -18.08 27.45 -11.91
C GLU A 317 -16.87 26.54 -11.78
N TRP A 318 -17.11 25.23 -11.61
CA TRP A 318 -16.07 24.23 -11.51
C TRP A 318 -15.21 24.15 -12.77
N ILE A 319 -15.82 24.09 -13.95
CA ILE A 319 -15.10 24.12 -15.22
C ILE A 319 -14.31 25.43 -15.39
N SER A 320 -14.85 26.56 -14.91
CA SER A 320 -14.10 27.83 -14.91
C SER A 320 -12.86 27.76 -14.01
N ILE A 321 -12.98 27.15 -12.82
CA ILE A 321 -11.85 26.94 -11.89
C ILE A 321 -10.78 26.06 -12.55
N LEU A 322 -11.16 24.94 -13.17
CA LEU A 322 -10.20 24.05 -13.84
C LEU A 322 -9.50 24.72 -15.02
N LYS A 323 -10.24 25.51 -15.82
CA LYS A 323 -9.66 26.30 -16.92
C LYS A 323 -8.67 27.36 -16.41
N ASP A 324 -9.01 28.03 -15.31
CA ASP A 324 -8.12 29.01 -14.70
C ASP A 324 -6.86 28.35 -14.14
N ALA A 325 -6.98 27.17 -13.52
CA ALA A 325 -5.82 26.38 -13.09
C ALA A 325 -4.90 26.03 -14.27
N GLY A 326 -5.46 25.58 -15.40
CA GLY A 326 -4.70 25.32 -16.62
C GLY A 326 -4.00 26.58 -17.15
N ARG A 327 -4.67 27.75 -17.10
CA ARG A 327 -4.10 29.04 -17.50
C ARG A 327 -2.94 29.46 -16.60
N LEU A 328 -3.09 29.39 -15.28
CA LEU A 328 -2.02 29.72 -14.32
C LEU A 328 -0.80 28.82 -14.52
N LEU A 329 -1.02 27.53 -14.79
CA LEU A 329 0.05 26.58 -15.09
C LEU A 329 0.70 26.77 -16.47
N ALA A 330 0.19 27.65 -17.33
CA ALA A 330 0.73 27.93 -18.65
C ALA A 330 1.71 29.12 -18.71
N TYR A 331 1.83 29.91 -17.62
CA TYR A 331 2.75 31.05 -17.58
C TYR A 331 4.22 30.65 -17.84
N GLU A 332 4.93 31.41 -18.65
CA GLU A 332 6.32 31.10 -19.03
C GLU A 332 7.33 31.38 -17.92
N ASN A 333 7.06 32.39 -17.08
CA ASN A 333 7.93 32.80 -15.97
C ASN A 333 7.14 33.07 -14.69
N PHE A 334 7.81 32.91 -13.55
CA PHE A 334 7.17 32.99 -12.23
C PHE A 334 6.73 34.41 -11.90
N ASP A 335 7.49 35.42 -12.32
CA ASP A 335 7.20 36.83 -12.04
C ASP A 335 5.86 37.26 -12.66
N SER A 336 5.58 36.84 -13.90
CA SER A 336 4.32 37.12 -14.57
C SER A 336 3.12 36.41 -13.92
N LEU A 337 3.33 35.19 -13.42
CA LEU A 337 2.31 34.47 -12.62
C LEU A 337 2.07 35.20 -11.29
N PHE A 338 3.15 35.61 -10.64
CA PHE A 338 3.11 36.36 -9.38
C PHE A 338 2.30 37.65 -9.56
N ASP A 339 2.65 38.47 -10.54
CA ASP A 339 1.97 39.74 -10.81
C ASP A 339 0.47 39.55 -11.10
N GLU A 340 0.10 38.56 -11.92
CA GLU A 340 -1.31 38.21 -12.18
C GLU A 340 -2.07 37.88 -10.88
N LEU A 341 -1.49 37.02 -10.04
CA LEU A 341 -2.14 36.57 -8.80
C LEU A 341 -2.27 37.71 -7.78
N ILE A 342 -1.25 38.57 -7.67
CA ILE A 342 -1.29 39.76 -6.80
C ILE A 342 -2.31 40.78 -7.28
N ASN A 343 -2.45 40.97 -8.60
CA ASN A 343 -3.47 41.86 -9.15
C ASN A 343 -4.89 41.32 -8.92
N ARG A 344 -5.09 40.00 -9.03
CA ARG A 344 -6.41 39.38 -8.87
C ARG A 344 -6.90 39.32 -7.42
N GLN A 345 -6.03 39.23 -6.42
CA GLN A 345 -6.46 39.25 -5.01
C GLN A 345 -6.96 40.62 -4.53
N GLY A 346 -6.69 41.71 -5.27
CA GLY A 346 -7.05 43.08 -4.89
C GLY A 346 -6.37 43.54 -3.60
N ASP A 347 -7.12 44.20 -2.71
CA ASP A 347 -6.60 44.75 -1.44
C ASP A 347 -6.35 43.69 -0.35
N LYS A 348 -6.59 42.40 -0.65
CA LYS A 348 -6.35 41.30 0.29
C LYS A 348 -4.92 40.75 0.15
N THR A 349 -4.51 39.86 1.05
CA THR A 349 -3.13 39.33 1.13
C THR A 349 -3.02 37.80 1.03
N TYR A 350 -4.12 37.11 0.71
CA TYR A 350 -4.18 35.65 0.74
C TYR A 350 -3.31 34.99 -0.33
N MET A 351 -3.28 35.53 -1.56
CA MET A 351 -2.41 35.01 -2.62
C MET A 351 -0.95 35.28 -2.33
N LEU A 352 -0.62 36.48 -1.81
CA LEU A 352 0.75 36.80 -1.44
C LEU A 352 1.30 35.80 -0.41
N ASN A 353 0.51 35.45 0.60
CA ASN A 353 0.93 34.49 1.63
C ASN A 353 1.06 33.07 1.07
N LYS A 354 0.16 32.64 0.17
CA LYS A 354 0.28 31.33 -0.52
C LYS A 354 1.51 31.27 -1.43
N LEU A 355 1.81 32.33 -2.15
CA LEU A 355 3.01 32.46 -2.99
C LEU A 355 4.29 32.39 -2.15
N ASN A 356 4.32 33.09 -1.01
CA ASN A 356 5.46 33.05 -0.09
C ASN A 356 5.68 31.66 0.52
N SER A 357 4.61 30.91 0.78
CA SER A 357 4.69 29.60 1.44
C SER A 357 4.96 28.46 0.48
N CYS A 358 4.34 28.48 -0.71
CA CYS A 358 4.29 27.35 -1.62
C CYS A 358 4.64 27.70 -3.08
N GLY A 359 4.96 28.96 -3.41
CA GLY A 359 5.21 29.40 -4.78
C GLY A 359 6.40 28.68 -5.44
N ALA A 360 7.50 28.51 -4.70
CA ALA A 360 8.66 27.76 -5.18
C ALA A 360 8.35 26.27 -5.44
N ILE A 361 7.55 25.66 -4.58
CA ILE A 361 7.11 24.25 -4.72
C ILE A 361 6.21 24.12 -5.95
N LEU A 362 5.21 25.00 -6.09
CA LEU A 362 4.36 25.02 -7.27
C LEU A 362 5.19 25.13 -8.54
N TRP A 363 6.14 26.08 -8.59
CA TRP A 363 6.94 26.34 -9.77
C TRP A 363 7.85 25.17 -10.16
N LYS A 364 8.46 24.52 -9.16
CA LYS A 364 9.30 23.34 -9.35
C LYS A 364 8.49 22.14 -9.86
N ASP A 365 7.30 21.93 -9.32
CA ASP A 365 6.48 20.74 -9.58
C ASP A 365 5.34 21.02 -10.58
N ARG A 366 5.47 22.01 -11.47
CA ARG A 366 4.39 22.43 -12.39
C ARG A 366 3.80 21.30 -13.24
N GLU A 367 4.64 20.41 -13.77
CA GLU A 367 4.18 19.33 -14.65
C GLU A 367 3.25 18.36 -13.91
N LYS A 368 3.53 18.07 -12.63
CA LYS A 368 2.66 17.27 -11.76
C LYS A 368 1.25 17.89 -11.68
N TYR A 369 1.16 19.20 -11.47
CA TYR A 369 -0.12 19.89 -11.39
C TYR A 369 -0.83 19.98 -12.75
N LYS A 370 -0.08 20.06 -13.87
CA LYS A 370 -0.68 20.00 -15.21
C LYS A 370 -1.34 18.64 -15.48
N THR A 371 -0.67 17.54 -15.13
CA THR A 371 -1.26 16.20 -15.22
C THR A 371 -2.50 16.12 -14.34
N GLN A 372 -2.41 16.55 -13.08
CA GLN A 372 -3.54 16.56 -12.14
C GLN A 372 -4.75 17.32 -12.68
N ILE A 373 -4.58 18.54 -13.22
CA ILE A 373 -5.69 19.33 -13.78
C ILE A 373 -6.26 18.72 -15.06
N THR A 374 -5.40 18.11 -15.89
CA THR A 374 -5.84 17.39 -17.10
C THR A 374 -6.74 16.22 -16.73
N ASP A 375 -6.34 15.43 -15.74
CA ASP A 375 -7.10 14.27 -15.29
C ASP A 375 -8.39 14.67 -14.60
N LEU A 376 -8.35 15.69 -13.72
CA LEU A 376 -9.57 16.24 -13.13
C LEU A 376 -10.56 16.75 -14.17
N SER A 377 -10.08 17.35 -15.25
CA SER A 377 -10.95 17.82 -16.34
C SER A 377 -11.62 16.65 -17.06
N LYS A 378 -10.85 15.63 -17.46
CA LYS A 378 -11.38 14.41 -18.11
C LYS A 378 -12.35 13.66 -17.19
N TRP A 379 -11.99 13.50 -15.92
CA TRP A 379 -12.85 12.86 -14.93
C TRP A 379 -14.16 13.65 -14.72
N THR A 380 -14.08 14.98 -14.63
CA THR A 380 -15.27 15.83 -14.47
C THR A 380 -16.25 15.65 -15.61
N GLU A 381 -15.78 15.52 -16.85
CA GLU A 381 -16.65 15.28 -18.02
C GLU A 381 -17.44 13.97 -17.93
N LEU A 382 -16.92 12.97 -17.21
CA LEU A 382 -17.55 11.67 -17.00
C LEU A 382 -18.41 11.63 -15.74
N ALA A 383 -17.96 12.30 -14.67
CA ALA A 383 -18.53 12.18 -13.33
C ALA A 383 -19.61 13.24 -13.02
N LEU A 384 -19.54 14.42 -13.64
CA LEU A 384 -20.39 15.57 -13.33
C LEU A 384 -21.27 15.99 -14.51
N ASN A 385 -22.59 15.91 -14.30
CA ASN A 385 -23.57 16.39 -15.29
C ASN A 385 -23.54 17.93 -15.41
N GLN A 386 -24.00 18.47 -16.54
CA GLN A 386 -24.01 19.93 -16.80
C GLN A 386 -24.85 20.74 -15.81
N ASP A 387 -25.86 20.12 -15.20
CA ASP A 387 -26.70 20.72 -14.16
C ASP A 387 -26.26 20.32 -12.73
N GLY A 388 -25.16 19.57 -12.62
CA GLY A 388 -24.65 19.05 -11.35
C GLY A 388 -23.79 20.03 -10.58
N THR A 389 -23.49 19.65 -9.34
CA THR A 389 -22.63 20.37 -8.41
C THR A 389 -21.47 19.48 -7.97
N ILE A 390 -20.25 20.03 -8.00
CA ILE A 390 -19.12 19.42 -7.28
C ILE A 390 -19.09 19.95 -5.85
N ILE A 391 -18.96 19.03 -4.90
CA ILE A 391 -18.79 19.35 -3.49
C ILE A 391 -17.37 19.02 -3.09
N ILE A 392 -16.72 19.96 -2.42
CA ILE A 392 -15.36 19.83 -1.91
C ILE A 392 -15.44 19.84 -0.39
N TYR A 393 -15.02 18.74 0.21
CA TYR A 393 -14.86 18.57 1.65
C TYR A 393 -13.38 18.46 1.95
N GLY A 394 -12.87 19.06 3.02
CA GLY A 394 -11.62 18.59 3.60
C GLY A 394 -11.81 18.05 5.00
N TYR A 395 -10.80 17.32 5.45
CA TYR A 395 -10.78 16.60 6.72
C TYR A 395 -9.70 17.16 7.64
#